data_AF-A0A5N5PID9-F1
#
_entry.id   AF-A0A5N5PID9-F1
#
_cell.length_a   1.000
_cell.length_b   1.000
_cell.length_c   1.000
_cell.angle_alpha   90.00
_cell.angle_beta   90.00
_cell.angle_gamma   90.00
#
_symmetry.space_group_name_H-M   'P 1'
#
loop_
_entity.id
_entity.type
_entity.pdbx_description
1 polymer ?
#
loop_
_entity_poly.entity_id
_entity_poly.type
_entity_poly.pdbx_seq_one_letter_code
_entity_poly.pdbx_strand_id
1 'polypeptide(L)'
;MKIENSLTCLPEVPPHTGLQFTVATEEDFDDIMAISQDIYGGLDYLPTRYQAWLQETNRTVILARKQGKVIALESVCVIDDGETMLVEGLRVAPQERGKGVARVLLRFCSQLVKSKYPEVKVSRLTRDDQLGPKDFQKYRLITKQGILLVRFRAEDLKLRLNDLGLNVGIEGDGLAPSSTPVRLEAADVHQLFLSSEAMQDVLPNGTIVQDWQPFKPMQSNMEILLKKDIDWMVDDTCCPSMASLCTFPFRIPIGDDWYYLNIDMFGKDLALAVQQLLCHLRRHTSTLKGHVMCQVFLDPPLWKPMADFFRETLKVELVKEYTEQCVVESDLV
;
A
#
# COMPACT_ATOMS: atom_id res chain seq x y z
N MET A 1 14.47 22.81 -22.66
CA MET A 1 14.91 21.69 -23.52
C MET A 1 13.80 20.66 -23.49
N LYS A 2 13.00 20.58 -24.56
CA LYS A 2 11.83 19.69 -24.65
C LYS A 2 12.35 18.26 -24.77
N ILE A 3 12.05 17.41 -23.79
CA ILE A 3 12.32 15.97 -23.90
C ILE A 3 11.21 15.43 -24.79
N GLU A 4 11.58 15.05 -26.02
CA GLU A 4 10.71 14.34 -26.94
C GLU A 4 10.33 13.00 -26.30
N ASN A 5 9.03 12.79 -26.13
CA ASN A 5 8.42 11.55 -25.66
C ASN A 5 8.47 10.53 -26.81
N SER A 6 9.66 9.99 -27.09
CA SER A 6 9.85 8.94 -28.09
C SER A 6 9.43 7.59 -27.50
N LEU A 7 8.13 7.30 -27.50
CA LEU A 7 7.58 5.95 -27.35
C LEU A 7 7.92 5.14 -28.61
N THR A 8 9.09 4.53 -28.65
CA THR A 8 9.45 3.56 -29.68
C THR A 8 8.79 2.20 -29.35
N CYS A 9 7.66 1.93 -30.01
CA CYS A 9 6.91 0.67 -30.04
C CYS A 9 6.25 0.20 -28.73
N LEU A 10 4.94 0.41 -28.63
CA LEU A 10 4.07 -0.45 -27.81
C LEU A 10 4.05 -1.87 -28.41
N PRO A 11 3.94 -2.95 -27.59
CA PRO A 11 3.80 -4.31 -28.10
C PRO A 11 2.63 -4.44 -29.09
N GLU A 12 2.80 -5.29 -30.12
CA GLU A 12 1.71 -5.60 -31.04
C GLU A 12 0.55 -6.28 -30.30
N VAL A 13 -0.64 -5.73 -30.45
CA VAL A 13 -1.85 -6.25 -29.81
C VAL A 13 -2.31 -7.51 -30.54
N PRO A 14 -2.62 -8.63 -29.85
CA PRO A 14 -3.21 -9.78 -30.52
C PRO A 14 -4.53 -9.35 -31.24
N PRO A 15 -4.61 -9.53 -32.58
CA PRO A 15 -5.63 -8.89 -33.42
C PRO A 15 -7.07 -9.33 -33.12
N HIS A 16 -7.25 -10.38 -32.32
CA HIS A 16 -8.54 -11.01 -32.04
C HIS A 16 -9.28 -10.42 -30.83
N THR A 17 -8.71 -9.45 -30.10
CA THR A 17 -9.34 -8.95 -28.86
C THR A 17 -10.21 -7.71 -29.06
N GLY A 18 -10.02 -6.97 -30.14
CA GLY A 18 -10.70 -5.66 -30.35
C GLY A 18 -10.33 -4.60 -29.29
N LEU A 19 -9.29 -4.86 -28.51
CA LEU A 19 -8.75 -3.95 -27.52
C LEU A 19 -7.63 -3.11 -28.12
N GLN A 20 -7.50 -1.88 -27.65
CA GLN A 20 -6.39 -0.99 -27.92
C GLN A 20 -5.74 -0.62 -26.60
N PHE A 21 -4.42 -0.49 -26.56
CA PHE A 21 -3.70 -0.13 -25.34
C PHE A 21 -3.00 1.21 -25.53
N THR A 22 -3.15 2.10 -24.57
CA THR A 22 -2.53 3.44 -24.59
C THR A 22 -1.90 3.76 -23.24
N VAL A 23 -0.83 4.54 -23.24
CA VAL A 23 -0.31 5.13 -21.99
C VAL A 23 -1.31 6.19 -21.52
N ALA A 24 -1.63 6.18 -20.23
CA ALA A 24 -2.58 7.12 -19.64
C ALA A 24 -2.00 8.53 -19.56
N THR A 25 -2.86 9.53 -19.65
CA THR A 25 -2.54 10.95 -19.58
C THR A 25 -3.46 11.67 -18.59
N GLU A 26 -3.17 12.94 -18.29
CA GLU A 26 -4.06 13.75 -17.44
C GLU A 26 -5.48 13.86 -18.01
N GLU A 27 -5.64 13.87 -19.35
CA GLU A 27 -6.93 13.96 -20.04
C GLU A 27 -7.81 12.72 -19.81
N ASP A 28 -7.23 11.59 -19.39
CA ASP A 28 -7.94 10.34 -19.18
C ASP A 28 -8.59 10.25 -17.79
N PHE A 29 -8.37 11.23 -16.91
CA PHE A 29 -8.81 11.17 -15.52
C PHE A 29 -10.29 10.84 -15.37
N ASP A 30 -11.17 11.59 -16.05
CA ASP A 30 -12.62 11.42 -15.94
C ASP A 30 -13.08 10.05 -16.45
N ASP A 31 -12.51 9.59 -17.56
CA ASP A 31 -12.80 8.26 -18.14
C ASP A 31 -12.36 7.14 -17.19
N ILE A 32 -11.21 7.29 -16.52
CA ILE A 32 -10.72 6.34 -15.53
C ILE A 32 -11.64 6.35 -14.30
N MET A 33 -12.03 7.52 -13.80
CA MET A 33 -12.94 7.62 -12.65
C MET A 33 -14.30 6.99 -12.96
N ALA A 34 -14.79 7.14 -14.19
CA ALA A 34 -16.05 6.51 -14.63
C ALA A 34 -16.02 4.98 -14.55
N ILE A 35 -14.89 4.33 -14.88
CA ILE A 35 -14.76 2.86 -14.74
C ILE A 35 -14.45 2.40 -13.30
N SER A 36 -14.26 3.36 -12.39
CA SER A 36 -13.88 3.17 -10.99
C SER A 36 -15.05 3.28 -10.03
N GLN A 37 -16.26 3.53 -10.53
CA GLN A 37 -17.45 3.61 -9.70
C GLN A 37 -17.62 2.34 -8.85
N ASP A 38 -17.89 2.54 -7.56
CA ASP A 38 -18.07 1.51 -6.52
C ASP A 38 -16.84 0.63 -6.23
N ILE A 39 -15.65 1.02 -6.70
CA ILE A 39 -14.42 0.34 -6.33
C ILE A 39 -14.14 0.50 -4.83
N TYR A 40 -13.75 -0.62 -4.19
CA TYR A 40 -13.41 -0.72 -2.76
C TYR A 40 -14.47 -0.16 -1.79
N GLY A 41 -15.74 -0.13 -2.18
CA GLY A 41 -16.81 0.43 -1.35
C GLY A 41 -16.66 1.94 -1.13
N GLY A 42 -16.06 2.65 -2.09
CA GLY A 42 -15.84 4.09 -2.07
C GLY A 42 -14.54 4.52 -1.38
N LEU A 43 -13.72 3.58 -0.90
CA LEU A 43 -12.39 3.83 -0.32
C LEU A 43 -11.31 4.03 -1.39
N ASP A 44 -11.69 4.57 -2.55
CA ASP A 44 -10.79 4.64 -3.69
C ASP A 44 -9.68 5.68 -3.47
N TYR A 45 -8.43 5.22 -3.56
CA TYR A 45 -7.23 6.04 -3.40
C TYR A 45 -6.77 6.68 -4.72
N LEU A 46 -7.13 6.13 -5.88
CA LEU A 46 -6.58 6.58 -7.16
C LEU A 46 -6.88 8.05 -7.49
N PRO A 47 -8.06 8.63 -7.20
CA PRO A 47 -8.29 10.05 -7.44
C PRO A 47 -7.19 10.94 -6.84
N THR A 48 -6.70 10.58 -5.65
CA THR A 48 -5.65 11.32 -4.93
C THR A 48 -4.25 10.98 -5.44
N ARG A 49 -4.02 9.79 -5.98
CA ARG A 49 -2.69 9.32 -6.40
C ARG A 49 -2.38 9.54 -7.88
N TYR A 50 -3.39 9.64 -8.74
CA TYR A 50 -3.22 9.56 -10.19
C TYR A 50 -2.25 10.59 -10.75
N GLN A 51 -2.36 11.85 -10.33
CA GLN A 51 -1.46 12.90 -10.81
C GLN A 51 0.00 12.63 -10.44
N ALA A 52 0.27 12.16 -9.21
CA ALA A 52 1.61 11.81 -8.78
C ALA A 52 2.17 10.62 -9.58
N TRP A 53 1.33 9.61 -9.85
CA TRP A 53 1.71 8.46 -10.67
C TRP A 53 2.19 8.83 -12.07
N LEU A 54 1.61 9.85 -12.70
CA LEU A 54 2.02 10.30 -14.03
C LEU A 54 3.41 10.98 -14.04
N GLN A 55 3.91 11.40 -12.87
CA GLN A 55 5.23 12.04 -12.71
C GLN A 55 6.33 11.04 -12.30
N GLU A 56 5.97 9.80 -11.94
CA GLU A 56 6.92 8.77 -11.53
C GLU A 56 7.62 8.16 -12.74
N THR A 57 8.93 8.42 -12.90
CA THR A 57 9.71 7.97 -14.07
C THR A 57 9.85 6.45 -14.20
N ASN A 58 9.70 5.73 -13.09
CA ASN A 58 9.71 4.27 -13.05
C ASN A 58 8.31 3.65 -13.11
N ARG A 59 7.25 4.47 -13.22
CA ARG A 59 5.86 4.02 -13.38
C ARG A 59 5.39 4.21 -14.81
N THR A 60 4.47 3.35 -15.25
CA THR A 60 3.71 3.52 -16.47
C THR A 60 2.28 3.06 -16.21
N VAL A 61 1.31 3.92 -16.48
CA VAL A 61 -0.11 3.60 -16.37
C VAL A 61 -0.64 3.28 -17.75
N ILE A 62 -1.24 2.10 -17.92
CA ILE A 62 -1.75 1.61 -19.20
C ILE A 62 -3.26 1.50 -19.14
N LEU A 63 -3.91 2.01 -20.18
CA LEU A 63 -5.35 1.93 -20.39
C LEU A 63 -5.65 0.88 -21.45
N ALA A 64 -6.65 0.04 -21.21
CA ALA A 64 -7.29 -0.73 -22.27
C ALA A 64 -8.52 0.03 -22.76
N ARG A 65 -8.61 0.21 -24.08
CA ARG A 65 -9.72 0.84 -24.78
C ARG A 65 -10.46 -0.13 -25.67
N LYS A 66 -11.76 0.07 -25.81
CA LYS A 66 -12.61 -0.66 -26.75
C LYS A 66 -13.55 0.34 -27.43
N GLN A 67 -13.49 0.41 -28.75
CA GLN A 67 -14.22 1.41 -29.54
C GLN A 67 -13.95 2.85 -29.05
N GLY A 68 -12.68 3.16 -28.77
CA GLY A 68 -12.23 4.49 -28.28
C GLY A 68 -12.44 4.75 -26.79
N LYS A 69 -13.31 4.01 -26.10
CA LYS A 69 -13.63 4.22 -24.67
C LYS A 69 -12.67 3.47 -23.77
N VAL A 70 -12.24 4.10 -22.67
CA VAL A 70 -11.49 3.42 -21.59
C VAL A 70 -12.39 2.36 -20.95
N ILE A 71 -11.87 1.14 -20.83
CA ILE A 71 -12.57 0.02 -20.19
C ILE A 71 -11.76 -0.67 -19.10
N ALA A 72 -10.46 -0.43 -19.02
CA ALA A 72 -9.60 -0.95 -17.96
C ALA A 72 -8.36 -0.08 -17.78
N LEU A 73 -7.77 -0.16 -16.59
CA LEU A 73 -6.51 0.49 -16.21
C LEU A 73 -5.64 -0.51 -15.47
N GLU A 74 -4.33 -0.44 -15.67
CA GLU A 74 -3.31 -1.10 -14.85
C GLU A 74 -2.11 -0.17 -14.72
N SER A 75 -1.59 0.01 -13.51
CA SER A 75 -0.31 0.68 -13.29
C SER A 75 0.79 -0.36 -13.10
N VAL A 76 1.92 -0.15 -13.74
CA VAL A 76 3.15 -0.93 -13.51
C VAL A 76 4.28 -0.02 -13.09
N CYS A 77 5.03 -0.43 -12.08
CA CYS A 77 6.16 0.30 -11.54
C CYS A 77 7.38 -0.63 -11.50
N VAL A 78 8.52 -0.18 -12.04
CA VAL A 78 9.76 -0.95 -12.00
C VAL A 78 10.54 -0.56 -10.75
N ILE A 79 10.82 -1.56 -9.92
CA ILE A 79 11.43 -1.43 -8.60
C ILE A 79 12.55 -2.47 -8.43
N ASP A 80 13.19 -2.48 -7.26
CA ASP A 80 14.27 -3.40 -6.92
C ASP A 80 15.44 -3.37 -7.93
N ASP A 81 16.02 -2.20 -8.17
CA ASP A 81 17.11 -2.01 -9.16
C ASP A 81 16.77 -2.50 -10.58
N GLY A 82 15.49 -2.50 -10.95
CA GLY A 82 15.06 -2.94 -12.27
C GLY A 82 14.75 -4.42 -12.39
N GLU A 83 14.76 -5.17 -11.28
CA GLU A 83 14.50 -6.62 -11.31
C GLU A 83 13.03 -7.00 -11.14
N THR A 84 12.18 -6.08 -10.66
CA THR A 84 10.79 -6.38 -10.30
C THR A 84 9.81 -5.41 -10.95
N MET A 85 8.76 -5.96 -11.57
CA MET A 85 7.58 -5.21 -12.00
C MET A 85 6.50 -5.27 -10.90
N LEU A 86 6.34 -4.19 -10.15
CA LEU A 86 5.22 -4.02 -9.24
C LEU A 86 3.96 -3.64 -10.03
N VAL A 87 2.87 -4.36 -9.80
CA VAL A 87 1.57 -4.17 -10.45
C VAL A 87 0.57 -3.61 -9.43
N GLU A 88 -0.15 -2.56 -9.81
CA GLU A 88 -1.05 -1.83 -8.91
C GLU A 88 -2.22 -1.19 -9.67
N GLY A 89 -3.35 -1.05 -8.98
CA GLY A 89 -4.44 -0.21 -9.48
C GLY A 89 -5.26 -0.83 -10.59
N LEU A 90 -5.22 -2.16 -10.78
CA LEU A 90 -6.06 -2.87 -11.74
C LEU A 90 -7.54 -2.48 -11.62
N ARG A 91 -8.11 -2.00 -12.72
CA ARG A 91 -9.54 -1.67 -12.85
C ARG A 91 -10.08 -2.25 -14.13
N VAL A 92 -11.31 -2.75 -14.08
CA VAL A 92 -12.07 -3.14 -15.26
C VAL A 92 -13.50 -2.61 -15.10
N ALA A 93 -13.97 -1.91 -16.13
CA ALA A 93 -15.33 -1.39 -16.21
C ALA A 93 -16.34 -2.51 -15.88
N PRO A 94 -17.38 -2.25 -15.06
CA PRO A 94 -18.31 -3.28 -14.59
C PRO A 94 -18.84 -4.19 -15.69
N GLN A 95 -19.22 -3.60 -16.83
CA GLN A 95 -19.76 -4.29 -18.00
C GLN A 95 -18.75 -5.14 -18.77
N GLU A 96 -17.45 -5.02 -18.51
CA GLU A 96 -16.37 -5.80 -19.15
C GLU A 96 -15.71 -6.81 -18.19
N ARG A 97 -16.13 -6.87 -16.92
CA ARG A 97 -15.67 -7.86 -15.94
C ARG A 97 -16.08 -9.28 -16.36
N GLY A 98 -15.28 -10.28 -15.97
CA GLY A 98 -15.51 -11.69 -16.32
C GLY A 98 -15.16 -12.08 -17.77
N LYS A 99 -14.78 -11.13 -18.62
CA LYS A 99 -14.46 -11.37 -20.05
C LYS A 99 -12.97 -11.52 -20.34
N GLY A 100 -12.13 -11.60 -19.30
CA GLY A 100 -10.69 -11.78 -19.42
C GLY A 100 -9.87 -10.51 -19.72
N VAL A 101 -10.48 -9.32 -19.71
CA VAL A 101 -9.80 -8.03 -20.00
C VAL A 101 -8.56 -7.83 -19.12
N ALA A 102 -8.68 -8.00 -17.80
CA ALA A 102 -7.56 -7.87 -16.86
C ALA A 102 -6.37 -8.79 -17.23
N ARG A 103 -6.64 -10.01 -17.70
CA ARG A 103 -5.59 -10.96 -18.10
C ARG A 103 -4.85 -10.48 -19.35
N VAL A 104 -5.58 -9.95 -20.33
CA VAL A 104 -5.00 -9.43 -21.58
C VAL A 104 -4.20 -8.17 -21.28
N LEU A 105 -4.74 -7.26 -20.47
CA LEU A 105 -4.06 -6.03 -20.05
C LEU A 105 -2.78 -6.33 -19.28
N LEU A 106 -2.82 -7.20 -18.27
CA LEU A 106 -1.62 -7.60 -17.52
C LEU A 106 -0.55 -8.21 -18.44
N ARG A 107 -0.94 -9.06 -19.39
CA ARG A 107 0.00 -9.64 -20.38
C ARG A 107 0.66 -8.55 -21.23
N PHE A 108 -0.12 -7.57 -21.69
CA PHE A 108 0.41 -6.44 -22.45
C PHE A 108 1.40 -5.65 -21.60
N CYS A 109 1.06 -5.34 -20.33
CA CYS A 109 1.97 -4.67 -19.41
C CYS A 109 3.26 -5.46 -19.18
N SER A 110 3.18 -6.78 -18.99
CA SER A 110 4.35 -7.65 -18.88
C SER A 110 5.26 -7.55 -20.10
N GLN A 111 4.70 -7.63 -21.31
CA GLN A 111 5.47 -7.52 -22.56
C GLN A 111 6.11 -6.15 -22.73
N LEU A 112 5.37 -5.08 -22.42
CA LEU A 112 5.87 -3.71 -22.47
C LEU A 112 7.06 -3.53 -21.52
N VAL A 113 6.90 -3.95 -20.26
CA VAL A 113 7.97 -3.85 -19.26
C VAL A 113 9.17 -4.70 -19.65
N LYS A 114 8.96 -5.94 -20.10
CA LYS A 114 10.07 -6.82 -20.52
C LYS A 114 10.82 -6.28 -21.73
N SER A 115 10.13 -5.59 -22.64
CA SER A 115 10.77 -4.93 -23.79
C SER A 115 11.59 -3.70 -23.38
N LYS A 116 11.14 -2.96 -22.37
CA LYS A 116 11.81 -1.72 -21.91
C LYS A 116 12.91 -1.99 -20.87
N TYR A 117 12.73 -3.05 -20.07
CA TYR A 117 13.60 -3.45 -18.98
C TYR A 117 13.81 -4.99 -19.04
N PRO A 118 14.68 -5.48 -19.94
CA PRO A 118 14.93 -6.91 -20.11
C PRO A 118 15.36 -7.65 -18.84
N GLU A 119 15.97 -6.92 -17.90
CA GLU A 119 16.48 -7.41 -16.62
C GLU A 119 15.37 -7.74 -15.61
N VAL A 120 14.14 -7.26 -15.82
CA VAL A 120 13.01 -7.57 -14.93
C VAL A 120 12.74 -9.08 -14.93
N LYS A 121 12.79 -9.69 -13.75
CA LYS A 121 12.68 -11.14 -13.54
C LYS A 121 11.29 -11.56 -13.09
N VAL A 122 10.65 -10.74 -12.26
CA VAL A 122 9.40 -11.09 -11.58
C VAL A 122 8.36 -9.98 -11.68
N SER A 123 7.09 -10.38 -11.62
CA SER A 123 5.97 -9.50 -11.34
C SER A 123 5.55 -9.68 -9.89
N ARG A 124 5.41 -8.57 -9.15
CA ARG A 124 4.96 -8.55 -7.75
C ARG A 124 3.64 -7.80 -7.64
N LEU A 125 2.73 -8.28 -6.79
CA LEU A 125 1.52 -7.55 -6.40
C LEU A 125 1.06 -7.92 -4.99
N THR A 126 0.22 -7.07 -4.41
CA THR A 126 -0.51 -7.35 -3.17
C THR A 126 -1.96 -7.72 -3.47
N ARG A 127 -2.50 -8.62 -2.66
CA ARG A 127 -3.88 -9.11 -2.77
C ARG A 127 -4.51 -9.20 -1.38
N ASP A 128 -5.82 -9.04 -1.30
CA ASP A 128 -6.61 -9.22 -0.08
C ASP A 128 -7.69 -10.31 -0.19
N ASP A 129 -7.75 -10.98 -1.35
CA ASP A 129 -8.63 -12.10 -1.58
C ASP A 129 -8.01 -13.43 -1.12
N GLN A 130 -8.86 -14.41 -0.80
CA GLN A 130 -8.40 -15.72 -0.37
C GLN A 130 -7.70 -16.46 -1.51
N LEU A 131 -6.38 -16.67 -1.36
CA LEU A 131 -5.57 -17.41 -2.32
C LEU A 131 -5.93 -18.89 -2.34
N GLY A 132 -6.26 -19.42 -3.52
CA GLY A 132 -6.59 -20.83 -3.72
C GLY A 132 -5.44 -21.64 -4.32
N PRO A 133 -5.61 -22.98 -4.47
CA PRO A 133 -4.58 -23.85 -5.05
C PRO A 133 -4.09 -23.42 -6.44
N LYS A 134 -4.98 -22.83 -7.26
CA LYS A 134 -4.61 -22.32 -8.59
C LYS A 134 -3.73 -21.07 -8.52
N ASP A 135 -3.90 -20.24 -7.50
CA ASP A 135 -3.05 -19.06 -7.30
C ASP A 135 -1.63 -19.50 -6.94
N PHE A 136 -1.47 -20.50 -6.07
CA PHE A 136 -0.16 -21.04 -5.71
C PHE A 136 0.56 -21.79 -6.84
N GLN A 137 -0.14 -22.19 -7.91
CA GLN A 137 0.51 -22.70 -9.13
C GLN A 137 1.14 -21.57 -9.96
N LYS A 138 0.61 -20.35 -9.85
CA LYS A 138 1.09 -19.18 -10.59
C LYS A 138 2.05 -18.33 -9.77
N TYR A 139 1.77 -18.19 -8.48
CA TYR A 139 2.38 -17.23 -7.59
C TYR A 139 3.12 -17.90 -6.44
N ARG A 140 4.28 -17.36 -6.10
CA ARG A 140 4.98 -17.58 -4.84
C ARG A 140 4.51 -16.56 -3.82
N LEU A 141 4.16 -17.01 -2.62
CA LEU A 141 3.87 -16.14 -1.49
C LEU A 141 5.18 -15.62 -0.90
N ILE A 142 5.32 -14.31 -0.76
CA ILE A 142 6.50 -13.66 -0.16
C ILE A 142 6.27 -13.43 1.32
N THR A 143 5.13 -12.83 1.67
CA THR A 143 4.75 -12.54 3.05
C THR A 143 3.25 -12.28 3.14
N LYS A 144 2.73 -12.27 4.37
CA LYS A 144 1.36 -11.88 4.66
C LYS A 144 1.27 -11.03 5.93
N GLN A 145 0.30 -10.13 5.96
CA GLN A 145 -0.03 -9.27 7.10
C GLN A 145 -1.53 -9.35 7.38
N GLY A 146 -1.92 -9.30 8.65
CA GLY A 146 -3.31 -9.11 9.04
C GLY A 146 -3.77 -7.70 8.71
N ILE A 147 -4.99 -7.56 8.19
CA ILE A 147 -5.61 -6.28 7.88
C ILE A 147 -6.66 -5.97 8.94
N LEU A 148 -6.46 -4.87 9.65
CA LEU A 148 -7.43 -4.34 10.60
C LEU A 148 -8.00 -3.04 10.06
N LEU A 149 -9.31 -3.01 9.85
CA LEU A 149 -10.00 -1.82 9.34
C LEU A 149 -10.98 -1.30 10.40
N VAL A 150 -10.74 -0.08 10.86
CA VAL A 150 -11.59 0.61 11.83
C VAL A 150 -12.09 1.92 11.27
N ARG A 151 -13.24 2.39 11.77
CA ARG A 151 -13.75 3.73 11.49
C ARG A 151 -14.06 4.47 12.78
N PHE A 152 -13.79 5.77 12.76
CA PHE A 152 -14.08 6.66 13.87
C PHE A 152 -14.22 8.10 13.39
N ARG A 153 -14.74 8.95 14.28
CA ARG A 153 -14.70 10.40 14.10
C ARG A 153 -13.44 10.95 14.76
N ALA A 154 -12.68 11.77 14.06
CA ALA A 154 -11.39 12.26 14.54
C ALA A 154 -11.51 13.01 15.88
N GLU A 155 -12.58 13.80 16.02
CA GLU A 155 -12.91 14.56 17.24
C GLU A 155 -13.13 13.64 18.45
N ASP A 156 -13.89 12.56 18.27
CA ASP A 156 -14.20 11.62 19.35
C ASP A 156 -12.95 10.81 19.73
N LEU A 157 -12.16 10.38 18.74
CA LEU A 157 -10.90 9.69 19.01
C LEU A 157 -9.93 10.56 19.81
N LYS A 158 -9.83 11.86 19.49
CA LYS A 158 -8.96 12.79 20.23
C LYS A 158 -9.31 12.86 21.72
N LEU A 159 -10.59 12.91 22.06
CA LEU A 159 -11.03 12.89 23.45
C LEU A 159 -10.56 11.61 24.16
N ARG A 160 -10.76 10.45 23.52
CA ARG A 160 -10.34 9.16 24.08
C ARG A 160 -8.82 9.06 24.22
N LEU A 161 -8.06 9.53 23.24
CA LEU A 161 -6.60 9.54 23.29
C LEU A 161 -6.03 10.45 24.38
N ASN A 162 -6.75 11.54 24.70
CA ASN A 162 -6.42 12.43 25.82
C ASN A 162 -6.73 11.76 27.16
N ASP A 163 -7.87 11.10 27.29
CA ASP A 163 -8.27 10.37 28.51
C ASP A 163 -7.32 9.21 28.83
N LEU A 164 -6.79 8.52 27.80
CA LEU A 164 -5.76 7.49 27.96
C LEU A 164 -4.46 8.04 28.56
N GLY A 165 -4.10 9.30 28.29
CA GLY A 165 -2.80 9.86 28.66
C GLY A 165 -1.62 9.27 27.87
N LEU A 166 -0.41 9.77 28.10
CA LEU A 166 0.77 9.45 27.28
C LEU A 166 1.43 8.08 27.59
N ASN A 167 1.13 7.47 28.75
CA ASN A 167 1.87 6.32 29.29
C ASN A 167 1.10 4.98 29.19
N VAL A 168 0.23 4.80 28.21
CA VAL A 168 -0.53 3.54 28.08
C VAL A 168 0.35 2.47 27.43
N GLY A 169 0.87 1.59 28.27
CA GLY A 169 1.21 0.21 27.91
C GLY A 169 0.03 -0.71 28.23
N ILE A 170 -0.02 -1.87 27.58
CA ILE A 170 -1.00 -2.91 27.95
C ILE A 170 -0.68 -3.35 29.38
N GLU A 171 -1.65 -3.28 30.29
CA GLU A 171 -1.51 -3.77 31.66
C GLU A 171 -1.25 -5.28 31.62
N GLY A 172 -0.03 -5.71 32.00
CA GLY A 172 0.26 -7.15 32.07
C GLY A 172 1.71 -7.60 32.18
N ASP A 173 2.71 -6.78 31.81
CA ASP A 173 4.10 -7.23 31.84
C ASP A 173 5.01 -6.28 32.62
N GLY A 174 5.65 -6.79 33.67
CA GLY A 174 6.49 -6.03 34.61
C GLY A 174 7.86 -5.64 34.06
N LEU A 175 7.95 -5.15 32.82
CA LEU A 175 9.20 -4.86 32.12
C LEU A 175 9.27 -3.39 31.69
N ALA A 176 10.16 -2.64 32.36
CA ALA A 176 10.80 -1.36 31.98
C ALA A 176 9.88 -0.17 31.57
N PRO A 177 10.32 1.10 31.72
CA PRO A 177 9.54 2.23 31.22
C PRO A 177 9.34 2.09 29.71
N SER A 178 8.08 2.20 29.25
CA SER A 178 7.71 2.20 27.84
C SER A 178 8.66 3.07 27.02
N SER A 179 9.48 2.48 26.16
CA SER A 179 10.30 3.25 25.23
C SER A 179 9.35 4.02 24.31
N THR A 180 9.34 5.35 24.45
CA THR A 180 8.52 6.18 23.58
C THR A 180 9.00 5.97 22.15
N PRO A 181 8.11 5.64 21.20
CA PRO A 181 8.52 5.44 19.81
C PRO A 181 9.35 6.61 19.29
N VAL A 182 10.48 6.29 18.67
CA VAL A 182 11.40 7.26 18.08
C VAL A 182 10.97 7.51 16.65
N ARG A 183 10.61 8.76 16.34
CA ARG A 183 10.37 9.19 14.97
C ARG A 183 11.69 9.37 14.25
N LEU A 184 11.82 8.77 13.08
CA LEU A 184 13.04 8.84 12.28
C LEU A 184 12.98 10.02 11.31
N GLU A 185 14.12 10.69 11.13
CA GLU A 185 14.32 11.62 10.03
C GLU A 185 14.80 10.87 8.78
N ALA A 186 14.72 11.49 7.61
CA ALA A 186 15.02 10.83 6.33
C ALA A 186 16.40 10.15 6.27
N ALA A 187 17.42 10.75 6.91
CA ALA A 187 18.76 10.18 6.99
C ALA A 187 18.81 8.91 7.86
N ASP A 188 18.09 8.92 8.99
CA ASP A 188 18.04 7.78 9.91
C ASP A 188 17.25 6.62 9.30
N VAL A 189 16.14 6.92 8.59
CA VAL A 189 15.37 5.92 7.83
C VAL A 189 16.28 5.21 6.83
N HIS A 190 17.02 5.99 6.04
CA HIS A 190 17.91 5.45 5.03
C HIS A 190 18.99 4.54 5.64
N GLN A 191 19.65 4.99 6.71
CA GLN A 191 20.67 4.21 7.38
C GLN A 191 20.11 2.92 8.02
N LEU A 192 19.00 3.02 8.75
CA LEU A 192 18.46 1.91 9.53
C LEU A 192 17.86 0.82 8.63
N PHE A 193 17.09 1.21 7.61
CA PHE A 193 16.43 0.24 6.73
C PHE A 193 17.37 -0.40 5.71
N LEU A 194 18.53 0.19 5.42
CA LEU A 194 19.56 -0.44 4.59
C LEU A 194 20.56 -1.28 5.39
N SER A 195 20.58 -1.13 6.72
CA SER A 195 21.36 -2.01 7.59
C SER A 195 20.73 -3.39 7.61
N SER A 196 21.33 -4.34 6.90
CA SER A 196 20.76 -5.67 6.69
C SER A 196 20.53 -6.45 7.98
N GLU A 197 21.25 -6.17 9.06
CA GLU A 197 21.10 -6.92 10.33
C GLU A 197 19.97 -6.37 11.21
N ALA A 198 19.82 -5.05 11.31
CA ALA A 198 18.88 -4.44 12.27
C ALA A 198 17.41 -4.70 11.91
N MET A 199 17.06 -4.64 10.62
CA MET A 199 15.67 -4.73 10.17
C MET A 199 15.27 -6.11 9.67
N GLN A 200 16.20 -7.06 9.56
CA GLN A 200 15.92 -8.39 9.01
C GLN A 200 14.92 -9.19 9.87
N ASP A 201 14.98 -9.06 11.19
CA ASP A 201 14.05 -9.74 12.10
C ASP A 201 12.73 -8.98 12.31
N VAL A 202 12.70 -7.70 11.94
CA VAL A 202 11.53 -6.82 12.04
C VAL A 202 10.66 -6.90 10.78
N LEU A 203 11.28 -6.84 9.61
CA LEU A 203 10.59 -6.85 8.32
C LEU A 203 10.23 -8.28 7.90
N PRO A 204 8.95 -8.56 7.60
CA PRO A 204 8.53 -9.91 7.30
C PRO A 204 9.08 -10.33 5.92
N ASN A 205 9.94 -11.36 5.94
CA ASN A 205 10.72 -11.80 4.79
C ASN A 205 11.52 -10.66 4.13
N GLY A 206 12.09 -9.76 4.94
CA GLY A 206 12.90 -8.64 4.45
C GLY A 206 12.16 -7.74 3.46
N THR A 207 10.85 -7.56 3.64
CA THR A 207 10.00 -6.77 2.74
C THR A 207 9.38 -5.59 3.48
N ILE A 208 9.56 -4.37 2.95
CA ILE A 208 8.86 -3.17 3.39
C ILE A 208 7.55 -3.10 2.60
N VAL A 209 6.43 -3.40 3.22
CA VAL A 209 5.11 -3.20 2.61
C VAL A 209 4.54 -1.88 3.10
N GLN A 210 4.48 -0.88 2.23
CA GLN A 210 3.97 0.45 2.58
C GLN A 210 2.79 0.81 1.69
N ASP A 211 1.62 1.05 2.28
CA ASP A 211 0.38 1.42 1.56
C ASP A 211 0.13 0.50 0.35
N TRP A 212 0.10 -0.82 0.61
CA TRP A 212 -0.04 -1.89 -0.41
C TRP A 212 1.13 -2.06 -1.38
N GLN A 213 2.23 -1.32 -1.24
CA GLN A 213 3.37 -1.42 -2.13
C GLN A 213 4.56 -2.14 -1.47
N PRO A 214 4.92 -3.35 -1.92
CA PRO A 214 6.02 -4.15 -1.37
C PRO A 214 7.37 -3.86 -2.02
N PHE A 215 8.34 -3.45 -1.21
CA PHE A 215 9.71 -3.09 -1.62
C PHE A 215 10.76 -3.92 -0.87
N LYS A 216 11.87 -4.23 -1.55
CA LYS A 216 13.09 -4.67 -0.87
C LYS A 216 13.77 -3.49 -0.17
N PRO A 217 14.39 -3.69 1.01
CA PRO A 217 15.21 -2.68 1.68
C PRO A 217 16.54 -2.46 0.91
N MET A 218 16.49 -1.64 -0.13
CA MET A 218 17.65 -1.30 -0.96
C MET A 218 17.60 0.14 -1.44
N GLN A 219 18.75 0.67 -1.84
CA GLN A 219 18.96 2.09 -2.16
C GLN A 219 17.88 2.66 -3.09
N SER A 220 17.67 2.04 -4.26
CA SER A 220 16.72 2.53 -5.27
C SER A 220 15.27 2.58 -4.77
N ASN A 221 14.87 1.63 -3.94
CA ASN A 221 13.54 1.62 -3.34
C ASN A 221 13.40 2.66 -2.22
N MET A 222 14.45 2.87 -1.43
CA MET A 222 14.43 3.93 -0.42
C MET A 222 14.28 5.31 -1.05
N GLU A 223 14.87 5.55 -2.23
CA GLU A 223 14.67 6.78 -2.99
C GLU A 223 13.22 6.99 -3.45
N ILE A 224 12.48 5.91 -3.69
CA ILE A 224 11.03 5.97 -3.99
C ILE A 224 10.25 6.28 -2.71
N LEU A 225 10.53 5.54 -1.64
CA LEU A 225 9.83 5.66 -0.36
C LEU A 225 10.03 7.05 0.28
N LEU A 226 11.24 7.60 0.24
CA LEU A 226 11.56 8.91 0.82
C LEU A 226 10.97 10.09 0.05
N LYS A 227 10.46 9.89 -1.17
CA LYS A 227 9.70 10.91 -1.91
C LYS A 227 8.24 10.99 -1.48
N LYS A 228 7.76 9.99 -0.75
CA LYS A 228 6.38 9.94 -0.24
C LYS A 228 6.31 10.60 1.13
N ASP A 229 5.14 11.12 1.43
CA ASP A 229 4.83 11.68 2.75
C ASP A 229 4.47 10.54 3.71
N ILE A 230 5.51 9.97 4.35
CA ILE A 230 5.42 8.85 5.28
C ILE A 230 6.08 9.26 6.60
N ASP A 231 5.40 8.98 7.70
CA ASP A 231 5.95 9.13 9.05
C ASP A 231 6.51 7.78 9.53
N TRP A 232 7.79 7.75 9.87
CA TRP A 232 8.53 6.53 10.21
C TRP A 232 8.82 6.49 11.71
N MET A 233 8.52 5.37 12.35
CA MET A 233 8.80 5.16 13.77
C MET A 233 9.46 3.81 14.04
N VAL A 234 10.30 3.77 15.06
CA VAL A 234 10.86 2.55 15.66
C VAL A 234 10.77 2.61 17.19
N ASP A 235 10.85 1.46 17.85
CA ASP A 235 10.96 1.39 19.31
C ASP A 235 12.35 1.78 19.82
N ASP A 236 13.40 1.40 19.09
CA ASP A 236 14.81 1.67 19.41
C ASP A 236 15.62 1.89 18.13
N THR A 237 16.49 2.91 18.10
CA THR A 237 17.27 3.27 16.91
C THR A 237 18.52 2.41 16.69
N CYS A 238 18.97 1.70 17.72
CA CYS A 238 20.16 0.86 17.68
C CYS A 238 19.81 -0.61 17.43
N CYS A 239 18.74 -1.10 18.06
CA CYS A 239 18.28 -2.48 17.93
C CYS A 239 16.74 -2.51 17.86
N PRO A 240 16.15 -2.09 16.73
CA PRO A 240 14.70 -2.06 16.59
C PRO A 240 14.13 -3.47 16.68
N SER A 241 13.05 -3.61 17.44
CA SER A 241 12.22 -4.82 17.48
C SER A 241 10.81 -4.58 16.90
N MET A 242 10.47 -3.31 16.72
CA MET A 242 9.21 -2.84 16.17
C MET A 242 9.44 -1.61 15.29
N ALA A 243 8.86 -1.58 14.10
CA ALA A 243 8.82 -0.41 13.24
C ALA A 243 7.41 -0.16 12.72
N SER A 244 7.10 1.07 12.37
CA SER A 244 5.85 1.40 11.69
C SER A 244 5.97 2.60 10.78
N LEU A 245 5.18 2.55 9.72
CA LEU A 245 5.14 3.53 8.65
C LEU A 245 3.70 4.01 8.55
N CYS A 246 3.48 5.32 8.69
CA CYS A 246 2.15 5.90 8.55
C CYS A 246 2.09 6.80 7.32
N THR A 247 1.16 6.48 6.44
CA THR A 247 0.84 7.33 5.29
C THR A 247 -0.04 8.47 5.76
N PHE A 248 0.32 9.70 5.41
CA PHE A 248 -0.45 10.86 5.84
C PHE A 248 -1.92 10.78 5.38
N PRO A 249 -2.88 11.23 6.21
CA PRO A 249 -4.29 11.12 5.90
C PRO A 249 -4.65 11.82 4.58
N PHE A 250 -5.44 11.15 3.74
CA PHE A 250 -5.90 11.71 2.47
C PHE A 250 -7.42 11.58 2.29
N ARG A 251 -8.00 12.41 1.42
CA ARG A 251 -9.45 12.40 1.14
C ARG A 251 -9.86 11.18 0.32
N ILE A 252 -11.03 10.63 0.61
CA ILE A 252 -11.65 9.53 -0.12
C ILE A 252 -13.06 9.89 -0.59
N PRO A 253 -13.56 9.31 -1.69
CA PRO A 253 -14.78 9.76 -2.35
C PRO A 253 -16.10 9.32 -1.68
N ILE A 254 -16.07 8.67 -0.50
CA ILE A 254 -17.30 8.31 0.25
C ILE A 254 -18.06 9.57 0.73
N GLY A 255 -17.35 10.67 0.98
CA GLY A 255 -17.97 11.93 1.39
C GLY A 255 -16.94 13.03 1.63
N ASP A 256 -17.40 14.28 1.65
CA ASP A 256 -16.54 15.47 1.68
C ASP A 256 -15.71 15.61 2.98
N ASP A 257 -16.13 14.94 4.06
CA ASP A 257 -15.48 14.96 5.37
C ASP A 257 -14.79 13.63 5.73
N TRP A 258 -14.57 12.75 4.75
CA TRP A 258 -13.90 11.46 4.96
C TRP A 258 -12.41 11.50 4.64
N TYR A 259 -11.64 10.80 5.46
CA TYR A 259 -10.21 10.59 5.30
C TYR A 259 -9.88 9.10 5.35
N TYR A 260 -8.81 8.71 4.68
CA TYR A 260 -8.17 7.41 4.81
C TYR A 260 -6.81 7.58 5.47
N LEU A 261 -6.52 6.72 6.43
CA LEU A 261 -5.26 6.67 7.18
C LEU A 261 -4.72 5.24 7.09
N ASN A 262 -3.47 5.08 6.65
CA ASN A 262 -2.82 3.77 6.62
C ASN A 262 -1.63 3.71 7.57
N ILE A 263 -1.54 2.62 8.33
CA ILE A 263 -0.43 2.35 9.26
C ILE A 263 0.09 0.93 9.00
N ASP A 264 1.29 0.83 8.46
CA ASP A 264 1.98 -0.44 8.25
C ASP A 264 2.89 -0.72 9.45
N MET A 265 2.72 -1.85 10.11
CA MET A 265 3.42 -2.22 11.34
C MET A 265 4.24 -3.49 11.13
N PHE A 266 5.48 -3.46 11.62
CA PHE A 266 6.47 -4.52 11.50
C PHE A 266 7.02 -4.85 12.89
N GLY A 267 7.05 -6.14 13.21
CA GLY A 267 7.34 -6.62 14.56
C GLY A 267 6.19 -7.44 15.13
N LYS A 268 6.47 -8.09 16.27
CA LYS A 268 5.59 -9.09 16.88
C LYS A 268 5.18 -8.77 18.31
N ASP A 269 5.73 -7.69 18.88
CA ASP A 269 5.42 -7.27 20.23
C ASP A 269 4.16 -6.39 20.23
N LEU A 270 3.13 -6.85 20.93
CA LEU A 270 1.85 -6.17 21.00
C LEU A 270 1.94 -4.82 21.74
N ALA A 271 2.73 -4.73 22.81
CA ALA A 271 2.83 -3.53 23.60
C ALA A 271 3.54 -2.42 22.81
N LEU A 272 4.63 -2.75 22.13
CA LEU A 272 5.34 -1.83 21.24
C LEU A 272 4.46 -1.43 20.05
N ALA A 273 3.72 -2.37 19.46
CA ALA A 273 2.75 -2.06 18.42
C ALA A 273 1.71 -1.04 18.90
N VAL A 274 1.08 -1.26 20.06
CA VAL A 274 0.10 -0.33 20.62
C VAL A 274 0.71 1.07 20.86
N GLN A 275 1.95 1.15 21.34
CA GLN A 275 2.62 2.43 21.53
C GLN A 275 2.83 3.18 20.21
N GLN A 276 3.32 2.50 19.17
CA GLN A 276 3.52 3.10 17.85
C GLN A 276 2.19 3.52 17.22
N LEU A 277 1.15 2.68 17.34
CA LEU A 277 -0.20 3.01 16.88
C LEU A 277 -0.71 4.29 17.55
N LEU A 278 -0.62 4.40 18.88
CA LEU A 278 -1.09 5.56 19.62
C LEU A 278 -0.34 6.83 19.22
N CYS A 279 0.97 6.75 18.99
CA CYS A 279 1.76 7.87 18.49
C CYS A 279 1.27 8.35 17.11
N HIS A 280 1.07 7.43 16.16
CA HIS A 280 0.53 7.75 14.84
C HIS A 280 -0.87 8.35 14.91
N LEU A 281 -1.79 7.71 15.66
CA LEU A 281 -3.16 8.21 15.80
C LEU A 281 -3.19 9.62 16.37
N ARG A 282 -2.43 9.91 17.44
CA ARG A 282 -2.37 11.26 18.03
C ARG A 282 -1.88 12.29 17.02
N ARG A 283 -0.79 11.98 16.32
CA ARG A 283 -0.15 12.90 15.38
C ARG A 283 -1.06 13.17 14.18
N HIS A 284 -1.47 12.12 13.51
CA HIS A 284 -2.15 12.19 12.21
C HIS A 284 -3.64 12.52 12.31
N THR A 285 -4.24 12.44 13.51
CA THR A 285 -5.64 12.86 13.71
C THR A 285 -5.79 14.19 14.46
N SER A 286 -4.69 14.77 14.98
CA SER A 286 -4.71 15.99 15.80
C SER A 286 -5.47 17.15 15.15
N THR A 287 -5.22 17.41 13.87
CA THR A 287 -5.81 18.51 13.10
C THR A 287 -7.03 18.09 12.28
N LEU A 288 -7.31 16.80 12.15
CA LEU A 288 -8.43 16.29 11.37
C LEU A 288 -9.77 16.60 12.03
N LYS A 289 -10.79 16.82 11.18
CA LYS A 289 -12.20 16.98 11.53
C LYS A 289 -13.05 16.17 10.56
N GLY A 290 -13.90 15.28 11.07
CA GLY A 290 -14.72 14.40 10.26
C GLY A 290 -14.40 12.92 10.48
N HIS A 291 -14.74 12.10 9.49
CA HIS A 291 -14.66 10.66 9.57
C HIS A 291 -13.33 10.13 9.05
N VAL A 292 -12.77 9.13 9.73
CA VAL A 292 -11.52 8.49 9.34
C VAL A 292 -11.76 7.00 9.17
N MET A 293 -11.40 6.48 8.00
CA MET A 293 -11.18 5.07 7.76
C MET A 293 -9.70 4.79 8.04
N CYS A 294 -9.40 4.06 9.10
CA CYS A 294 -8.02 3.72 9.47
C CYS A 294 -7.77 2.25 9.18
N GLN A 295 -6.80 1.98 8.32
CA GLN A 295 -6.32 0.64 8.03
C GLN A 295 -4.97 0.43 8.71
N VAL A 296 -4.84 -0.70 9.40
CA VAL A 296 -3.60 -1.11 10.07
C VAL A 296 -3.19 -2.47 9.54
N PHE A 297 -1.96 -2.57 9.06
CA PHE A 297 -1.32 -3.83 8.66
C PHE A 297 -0.34 -4.27 9.72
N LEU A 298 -0.38 -5.54 10.12
CA LEU A 298 0.39 -6.03 11.28
C LEU A 298 0.59 -7.54 11.20
N ASP A 299 1.46 -8.11 12.03
CA ASP A 299 1.70 -9.55 12.09
C ASP A 299 0.40 -10.31 12.42
N PRO A 300 -0.04 -11.31 11.64
CA PRO A 300 -1.34 -11.97 11.79
C PRO A 300 -1.78 -12.33 13.24
N PRO A 301 -0.92 -12.90 14.11
CA PRO A 301 -1.22 -13.14 15.52
C PRO A 301 -1.63 -11.89 16.32
N LEU A 302 -1.14 -10.71 15.96
CA LEU A 302 -1.44 -9.45 16.65
C LEU A 302 -2.84 -8.90 16.31
N TRP A 303 -3.51 -9.42 15.29
CA TRP A 303 -4.77 -8.85 14.81
C TRP A 303 -5.87 -8.86 15.86
N LYS A 304 -6.08 -10.01 16.50
CA LYS A 304 -7.13 -10.16 17.51
C LYS A 304 -6.91 -9.24 18.71
N PRO A 305 -5.74 -9.26 19.38
CA PRO A 305 -5.50 -8.35 20.50
C PRO A 305 -5.53 -6.87 20.08
N MET A 306 -5.08 -6.52 18.87
CA MET A 306 -5.18 -5.14 18.37
C MET A 306 -6.64 -4.72 18.12
N ALA A 307 -7.46 -5.61 17.56
CA ALA A 307 -8.90 -5.38 17.36
C ALA A 307 -9.63 -5.19 18.69
N ASP A 308 -9.27 -5.97 19.71
CA ASP A 308 -9.82 -5.86 21.05
C ASP A 308 -9.38 -4.53 21.69
N PHE A 309 -8.12 -4.11 21.53
CA PHE A 309 -7.66 -2.79 21.98
C PHE A 309 -8.45 -1.65 21.34
N PHE A 310 -8.68 -1.68 20.03
CA PHE A 310 -9.50 -0.67 19.35
C PHE A 310 -10.95 -0.64 19.87
N ARG A 311 -11.57 -1.80 20.06
CA ARG A 311 -12.98 -1.92 20.46
C ARG A 311 -13.19 -1.61 21.95
N GLU A 312 -12.33 -2.12 22.80
CA GLU A 312 -12.50 -2.10 24.25
C GLU A 312 -11.84 -0.88 24.88
N THR A 313 -10.69 -0.45 24.39
CA THR A 313 -9.96 0.70 24.93
C THR A 313 -10.30 1.97 24.17
N LEU A 314 -10.12 1.97 22.85
CA LEU A 314 -10.39 3.16 22.02
C LEU A 314 -11.87 3.32 21.64
N LYS A 315 -12.72 2.33 21.97
CA LYS A 315 -14.17 2.35 21.66
C LYS A 315 -14.47 2.77 20.21
N VAL A 316 -13.64 2.34 19.26
CA VAL A 316 -13.85 2.58 17.83
C VAL A 316 -14.53 1.38 17.18
N GLU A 317 -15.16 1.63 16.04
CA GLU A 317 -15.89 0.60 15.33
C GLU A 317 -14.98 -0.17 14.37
N LEU A 318 -15.07 -1.51 14.42
CA LEU A 318 -14.46 -2.38 13.43
C LEU A 318 -15.36 -2.48 12.19
N VAL A 319 -14.78 -2.28 11.02
CA VAL A 319 -15.52 -2.26 9.75
C VAL A 319 -15.62 -3.65 9.14
N LYS A 320 -14.62 -4.50 9.38
CA LYS A 320 -14.53 -5.87 8.86
C LYS A 320 -13.91 -6.81 9.88
N GLU A 321 -14.24 -8.08 9.75
CA GLU A 321 -13.55 -9.18 10.43
C GLU A 321 -12.16 -9.41 9.82
N TYR A 322 -11.42 -10.37 10.40
CA TYR A 322 -10.07 -10.71 9.98
C TYR A 322 -9.95 -10.95 8.48
N THR A 323 -9.01 -10.24 7.86
CA THR A 323 -8.57 -10.44 6.46
C THR A 323 -7.06 -10.32 6.40
N GLU A 324 -6.44 -10.79 5.31
CA GLU A 324 -4.99 -10.80 5.13
C GLU A 324 -4.61 -10.05 3.86
N GLN A 325 -3.52 -9.29 3.93
CA GLN A 325 -2.80 -8.80 2.77
C GLN A 325 -1.72 -9.83 2.44
N CYS A 326 -1.75 -10.36 1.22
CA CYS A 326 -0.75 -11.29 0.72
C CYS A 326 0.13 -10.59 -0.32
N VAL A 327 1.45 -10.59 -0.10
CA VAL A 327 2.43 -10.19 -1.11
C VAL A 327 2.80 -11.42 -1.93
N VAL A 328 2.59 -11.36 -3.24
CA VAL A 328 2.85 -12.48 -4.13
C VAL A 328 3.70 -12.09 -5.32
N GLU A 329 4.47 -13.05 -5.83
CA GLU A 329 5.31 -12.89 -7.02
C GLU A 329 5.12 -14.03 -8.01
N SER A 330 5.27 -13.73 -9.30
CA SER A 330 5.38 -14.73 -10.36
C SER A 330 6.50 -14.35 -11.32
N ASP A 331 7.13 -15.32 -11.96
CA ASP A 331 8.14 -15.04 -12.97
C ASP A 331 7.54 -14.25 -14.13
N LEU A 332 8.26 -13.22 -14.57
CA LEU A 332 7.90 -12.43 -15.72
C LEU A 332 8.52 -13.10 -16.97
N VAL A 333 7.66 -13.79 -17.73
CA VAL A 333 8.06 -14.50 -18.95
C VAL A 333 8.06 -13.58 -20.15
#